data_AF-A0A2D7TA79-F1
#
_entry.id   AF-A0A2D7TA79-F1
#
_cell.length_a   1.000
_cell.length_b   1.000
_cell.length_c   1.000
_cell.angle_alpha   90.00
_cell.angle_beta   90.00
_cell.angle_gamma   90.00
#
_symmetry.space_group_name_H-M   'P 1'
#
loop_
_entity.id
_entity.type
_entity.pdbx_description
1 polymer ?
#
loop_
_entity_poly.entity_id
_entity_poly.type
_entity_poly.pdbx_seq_one_letter_code
_entity_poly.pdbx_strand_id
1 'polypeptide(L)'
;MGDSKKCIVAGFPIEHSLSLHLFSLVHEHLGISCKETKKITTNDFENVFRDVQQSLVSEEYQNLIKKITDETQGENIVLELIDKIKISHYEKEFDGTILWGSITSPLKHQLGATMNCFTLDERGLRTSMTDGFGVVLAAQQFGIDFDVKPVLCLKGGGSASAATANAWLSMGGVVRAIRGRRALPTEILEKCNSKSDPDLYIDFDDSSDSEHLVLFPKYDSKIVISDNKIDGRWMLVAQHILSWAVLFAPEKKSDLPSVELLFKRLILLESML
;
A
#
# COMPACT_ATOMS: atom_id res chain seq x y z
N MET A 1 -26.71 -10.08 13.57
CA MET A 1 -26.57 -8.73 12.99
C MET A 1 -25.39 -8.80 12.05
N GLY A 2 -25.57 -8.47 10.76
CA GLY A 2 -24.42 -8.46 9.85
C GLY A 2 -23.61 -7.19 10.11
N ASP A 3 -22.39 -7.33 10.62
CA ASP A 3 -21.55 -6.20 10.96
C ASP A 3 -21.35 -5.30 9.72
N SER A 4 -21.73 -4.04 9.87
CA SER A 4 -21.66 -3.06 8.79
C SER A 4 -20.19 -2.71 8.56
N LYS A 5 -19.65 -3.00 7.37
CA LYS A 5 -18.26 -2.72 7.00
C LYS A 5 -18.17 -1.48 6.12
N LYS A 6 -17.31 -0.52 6.50
CA LYS A 6 -17.00 0.69 5.72
C LYS A 6 -15.51 0.74 5.37
N CYS A 7 -15.20 1.03 4.12
CA CYS A 7 -13.87 1.33 3.63
C CYS A 7 -13.60 2.83 3.63
N ILE A 8 -12.41 3.23 4.07
CA ILE A 8 -11.99 4.63 4.07
C ILE A 8 -10.65 4.83 3.36
N VAL A 9 -10.58 5.84 2.51
CA VAL A 9 -9.34 6.39 1.95
C VAL A 9 -9.25 7.84 2.41
N ALA A 10 -8.28 8.18 3.25
CA ALA A 10 -8.22 9.52 3.87
C ALA A 10 -6.86 10.21 3.75
N GLY A 11 -6.88 11.54 3.69
CA GLY A 11 -5.70 12.39 3.62
C GLY A 11 -5.98 13.72 2.93
N PHE A 12 -4.93 14.47 2.57
CA PHE A 12 -5.06 15.73 1.86
C PHE A 12 -3.77 16.07 1.09
N PRO A 13 -3.82 16.23 -0.25
CA PRO A 13 -4.92 15.91 -1.18
C PRO A 13 -5.09 14.38 -1.39
N ILE A 14 -6.26 13.94 -1.91
CA ILE A 14 -6.58 12.50 -2.13
C ILE A 14 -7.40 12.21 -3.40
N GLU A 15 -7.66 13.22 -4.22
CA GLU A 15 -8.56 13.17 -5.38
C GLU A 15 -8.11 12.07 -6.35
N HIS A 16 -6.80 12.02 -6.63
CA HIS A 16 -6.15 11.06 -7.51
C HIS A 16 -5.75 9.73 -6.83
N SER A 17 -6.25 9.45 -5.63
CA SER A 17 -5.97 8.17 -4.98
C SER A 17 -6.69 7.02 -5.69
N LEU A 18 -5.92 6.01 -6.11
CA LEU A 18 -6.42 4.77 -6.70
C LEU A 18 -6.83 3.73 -5.63
N SER A 19 -6.57 3.99 -4.34
CA SER A 19 -6.86 3.04 -3.26
C SER A 19 -8.34 2.68 -3.16
N LEU A 20 -9.23 3.58 -3.57
CA LEU A 20 -10.67 3.30 -3.62
C LEU A 20 -10.98 2.16 -4.60
N HIS A 21 -10.35 2.18 -5.77
CA HIS A 21 -10.48 1.15 -6.79
C HIS A 21 -9.93 -0.19 -6.31
N LEU A 22 -8.78 -0.18 -5.65
CA LEU A 22 -8.18 -1.37 -5.07
C LEU A 22 -9.07 -2.01 -4.01
N PHE A 23 -9.70 -1.21 -3.14
CA PHE A 23 -10.66 -1.73 -2.18
C PHE A 23 -11.83 -2.43 -2.88
N SER A 24 -12.42 -1.80 -3.91
CA SER A 24 -13.54 -2.39 -4.65
C SER A 24 -13.16 -3.70 -5.34
N LEU A 25 -11.99 -3.76 -5.98
CA LEU A 25 -11.50 -4.95 -6.67
C LEU A 25 -11.22 -6.11 -5.69
N VAL A 26 -10.63 -5.82 -4.53
CA VAL A 26 -10.37 -6.86 -3.52
C VAL A 26 -11.66 -7.31 -2.83
N HIS A 27 -12.61 -6.41 -2.57
CA HIS A 27 -13.92 -6.79 -2.05
C HIS A 27 -14.65 -7.76 -2.95
N GLU A 28 -14.75 -7.43 -4.24
CA GLU A 28 -15.42 -8.28 -5.22
C GLU A 28 -14.72 -9.64 -5.31
N HIS A 29 -13.38 -9.63 -5.37
CA HIS A 29 -12.60 -10.87 -5.41
C HIS A 29 -12.82 -11.77 -4.19
N LEU A 30 -12.92 -11.20 -2.99
CA LEU A 30 -13.12 -11.95 -1.75
C LEU A 30 -14.59 -12.26 -1.46
N GLY A 31 -15.54 -11.79 -2.29
CA GLY A 31 -16.97 -11.88 -2.02
C GLY A 31 -17.39 -11.13 -0.75
N ILE A 32 -16.66 -10.08 -0.37
CA ILE A 32 -16.95 -9.27 0.82
C ILE A 32 -17.94 -8.18 0.42
N SER A 33 -19.16 -8.28 0.94
CA SER A 33 -20.12 -7.18 0.85
C SER A 33 -19.63 -6.00 1.70
N CYS A 34 -19.11 -4.97 1.05
CA CYS A 34 -18.83 -3.69 1.68
C CYS A 34 -19.95 -2.71 1.34
N LYS A 35 -20.54 -2.10 2.35
CA LYS A 35 -21.66 -1.18 2.14
C LYS A 35 -21.21 0.11 1.48
N GLU A 36 -20.02 0.60 1.84
CA GLU A 36 -19.55 1.93 1.47
C GLU A 36 -18.02 1.96 1.37
N THR A 37 -17.50 2.53 0.28
CA THR A 37 -16.10 2.96 0.18
C THR A 37 -16.08 4.49 0.06
N LYS A 38 -15.37 5.16 0.97
CA LYS A 38 -15.37 6.62 1.10
C LYS A 38 -14.00 7.22 0.91
N LYS A 39 -13.95 8.39 0.25
CA LYS A 39 -12.81 9.29 0.23
C LYS A 39 -13.05 10.41 1.25
N ILE A 40 -12.15 10.59 2.20
CA ILE A 40 -12.23 11.64 3.23
C ILE A 40 -11.04 12.58 3.09
N THR A 41 -11.32 13.77 2.59
CA THR A 41 -10.33 14.85 2.46
C THR A 41 -10.16 15.54 3.81
N THR A 42 -9.09 15.23 4.55
CA THR A 42 -8.83 15.75 5.89
C THR A 42 -7.34 15.85 6.21
N ASN A 43 -6.99 16.85 7.02
CA ASN A 43 -5.67 17.02 7.62
C ASN A 43 -5.59 16.49 9.06
N ASP A 44 -6.69 15.97 9.62
CA ASP A 44 -6.79 15.47 10.99
C ASP A 44 -7.36 14.03 10.97
N PHE A 45 -6.64 13.11 11.59
CA PHE A 45 -6.97 11.70 11.67
C PHE A 45 -8.24 11.45 12.48
N GLU A 46 -8.57 12.27 13.47
CA GLU A 46 -9.81 12.10 14.23
C GLU A 46 -11.06 12.35 13.38
N ASN A 47 -10.95 13.15 12.31
CA ASN A 47 -12.05 13.36 11.37
C ASN A 47 -12.35 12.12 10.52
N VAL A 48 -11.45 11.13 10.45
CA VAL A 48 -11.67 9.87 9.73
C VAL A 48 -12.84 9.08 10.35
N PHE A 49 -13.06 9.24 11.65
CA PHE A 49 -14.10 8.52 12.39
C PHE A 49 -15.40 9.33 12.53
N ARG A 50 -15.40 10.59 12.10
CA ARG A 50 -16.60 11.43 12.14
C ARG A 50 -17.43 11.14 10.91
N ASP A 51 -18.73 11.01 11.10
CA ASP A 51 -19.66 10.68 10.03
C ASP A 51 -19.81 11.88 9.08
N VAL A 52 -18.95 11.95 8.07
CA VAL A 52 -18.94 13.02 7.07
C VAL A 52 -19.08 12.41 5.68
N GLN A 53 -20.28 12.62 5.13
CA GLN A 53 -20.73 12.41 3.75
C GLN A 53 -20.68 10.99 3.15
N GLN A 54 -21.75 10.68 2.43
CA GLN A 54 -21.93 9.45 1.65
C GLN A 54 -21.38 9.68 0.24
N SER A 55 -20.33 8.96 -0.16
CA SER A 55 -20.13 8.67 -1.58
C SER A 55 -20.68 7.28 -1.84
N LEU A 56 -21.90 7.22 -2.34
CA LEU A 56 -22.44 5.99 -2.92
C LEU A 56 -21.70 5.76 -4.23
N VAL A 57 -21.05 4.61 -4.31
CA VAL A 57 -20.47 4.13 -5.56
C VAL A 57 -21.63 3.82 -6.53
N SER A 58 -21.58 4.32 -7.76
CA SER A 58 -22.68 4.14 -8.72
C SER A 58 -22.88 2.66 -9.08
N GLU A 59 -24.11 2.29 -9.44
CA GLU A 59 -24.42 0.92 -9.90
C GLU A 59 -23.60 0.54 -11.14
N GLU A 60 -23.37 1.50 -12.04
CA GLU A 60 -22.50 1.33 -13.22
C GLU A 60 -21.06 0.97 -12.82
N TYR A 61 -20.49 1.66 -11.83
CA TYR A 61 -19.15 1.34 -11.34
C TYR A 61 -19.10 -0.05 -10.69
N GLN A 62 -20.12 -0.42 -9.91
CA GLN A 62 -20.17 -1.76 -9.29
C GLN A 62 -20.23 -2.87 -10.35
N ASN A 63 -21.05 -2.68 -11.39
CA ASN A 63 -21.12 -3.60 -12.52
C ASN A 63 -19.79 -3.68 -13.27
N LEU A 64 -19.06 -2.57 -13.39
CA LEU A 64 -17.73 -2.53 -14.01
C LEU A 64 -16.70 -3.32 -13.18
N ILE A 65 -16.68 -3.13 -11.85
CA ILE A 65 -15.80 -3.87 -10.94
C ILE A 65 -16.05 -5.38 -11.04
N LYS A 66 -17.32 -5.78 -11.03
CA LYS A 66 -17.72 -7.19 -11.18
C LYS A 66 -17.25 -7.75 -12.53
N LYS A 67 -17.56 -7.06 -13.62
CA LYS A 67 -17.15 -7.44 -14.96
C LYS A 67 -15.64 -7.65 -15.07
N ILE A 68 -14.84 -6.69 -14.58
CA ILE A 68 -13.37 -6.77 -14.62
C ILE A 68 -12.85 -7.94 -13.78
N THR A 69 -13.44 -8.16 -12.61
CA THR A 69 -13.07 -9.26 -11.71
C THR A 69 -13.38 -10.62 -12.33
N ASP A 70 -14.51 -10.74 -13.02
CA ASP A 70 -14.95 -11.96 -13.72
C ASP A 70 -14.12 -12.23 -15.01
N GLU A 71 -13.80 -11.20 -15.79
CA GLU A 71 -13.08 -11.34 -17.06
C GLU A 71 -11.56 -11.51 -16.88
N THR A 72 -10.98 -10.93 -15.83
CA THR A 72 -9.54 -11.00 -15.56
C THR A 72 -9.29 -11.99 -14.42
N GLN A 73 -8.99 -13.23 -14.78
CA GLN A 73 -8.66 -14.31 -13.83
C GLN A 73 -7.16 -14.43 -13.59
N GLY A 74 -6.78 -15.02 -12.46
CA GLY A 74 -5.39 -15.26 -12.08
C GLY A 74 -5.30 -16.00 -10.75
N GLU A 75 -4.08 -16.11 -10.25
CA GLU A 75 -3.80 -16.87 -9.03
C GLU A 75 -3.91 -16.01 -7.77
N ASN A 76 -4.11 -16.69 -6.64
CA ASN A 76 -4.01 -16.10 -5.32
C ASN A 76 -2.55 -16.00 -4.87
N ILE A 77 -2.28 -15.04 -4.00
CA ILE A 77 -0.93 -14.82 -3.48
C ILE A 77 -0.60 -15.73 -2.31
N VAL A 78 0.66 -16.18 -2.24
CA VAL A 78 1.26 -16.75 -1.02
C VAL A 78 2.17 -15.69 -0.41
N LEU A 79 1.89 -15.29 0.83
CA LEU A 79 2.62 -14.23 1.52
C LEU A 79 3.47 -14.80 2.66
N GLU A 80 4.79 -14.75 2.49
CA GLU A 80 5.76 -15.25 3.49
C GLU A 80 6.24 -14.15 4.46
N LEU A 81 6.03 -12.87 4.12
CA LEU A 81 6.60 -11.74 4.85
C LEU A 81 5.67 -11.11 5.91
N ILE A 82 4.44 -11.61 6.05
CA ILE A 82 3.41 -11.00 6.91
C ILE A 82 3.82 -10.92 8.39
N ASP A 83 4.55 -11.91 8.89
CA ASP A 83 4.94 -11.99 10.30
C ASP A 83 5.96 -10.91 10.70
N LYS A 84 6.58 -10.25 9.71
CA LYS A 84 7.51 -9.13 9.93
C LYS A 84 6.80 -7.78 10.03
N ILE A 85 5.52 -7.71 9.66
CA ILE A 85 4.74 -6.47 9.64
C ILE A 85 4.18 -6.22 11.04
N LYS A 86 4.57 -5.11 11.65
CA LYS A 86 4.10 -4.73 12.99
C LYS A 86 2.69 -4.16 12.94
N ILE A 87 1.91 -4.50 13.97
CA ILE A 87 0.56 -3.95 14.21
C ILE A 87 0.58 -3.23 15.55
N SER A 88 0.28 -1.93 15.53
CA SER A 88 0.12 -1.12 16.73
C SER A 88 -1.35 -1.14 17.17
N HIS A 89 -1.58 -1.17 18.48
CA HIS A 89 -2.92 -1.23 19.08
C HIS A 89 -3.17 0.02 19.92
N TYR A 90 -4.36 0.58 19.80
CA TYR A 90 -4.80 1.78 20.50
C TYR A 90 -6.23 1.57 21.00
N GLU A 91 -6.49 2.04 22.21
CA GLU A 91 -7.86 2.10 22.74
C GLU A 91 -8.66 3.15 21.96
N LYS A 92 -9.78 2.72 21.39
CA LYS A 92 -10.77 3.60 20.76
C LYS A 92 -12.14 2.95 20.86
N GLU A 93 -13.15 3.76 21.15
CA GLU A 93 -14.53 3.29 21.22
C GLU A 93 -15.01 2.78 19.85
N PHE A 94 -15.69 1.64 19.86
CA PHE A 94 -16.25 0.98 18.69
C PHE A 94 -17.77 1.08 18.74
N ASP A 95 -18.37 1.69 17.71
CA ASP A 95 -19.80 1.98 17.63
C ASP A 95 -20.64 0.85 16.99
N GLY A 96 -20.02 -0.30 16.71
CA GLY A 96 -20.65 -1.42 16.00
C GLY A 96 -20.45 -1.41 14.48
N THR A 97 -19.76 -0.41 13.91
CA THR A 97 -19.42 -0.36 12.48
C THR A 97 -17.94 -0.63 12.26
N ILE A 98 -17.60 -1.75 11.62
CA ILE A 98 -16.20 -2.07 11.29
C ILE A 98 -15.70 -1.06 10.26
N LEU A 99 -14.61 -0.38 10.61
CA LEU A 99 -13.90 0.49 9.69
C LEU A 99 -12.57 -0.17 9.34
N TRP A 100 -12.22 -0.16 8.06
CA TRP A 100 -10.84 -0.34 7.64
C TRP A 100 -10.51 0.71 6.60
N GLY A 101 -9.25 1.12 6.55
CA GLY A 101 -8.89 2.19 5.64
C GLY A 101 -7.41 2.36 5.40
N SER A 102 -7.14 3.05 4.31
CA SER A 102 -5.81 3.55 3.95
C SER A 102 -5.74 5.04 4.21
N ILE A 103 -4.62 5.50 4.74
CA ILE A 103 -4.35 6.91 4.98
C ILE A 103 -3.08 7.36 4.28
N THR A 104 -3.09 8.60 3.81
CA THR A 104 -1.93 9.27 3.22
C THR A 104 -1.59 10.55 3.98
N SER A 105 -0.58 11.26 3.52
CA SER A 105 -0.19 12.56 4.10
C SER A 105 -1.38 13.51 4.18
N PRO A 106 -1.48 14.34 5.24
CA PRO A 106 -0.54 14.45 6.37
C PRO A 106 -0.83 13.49 7.54
N LEU A 107 -1.79 12.57 7.40
CA LEU A 107 -2.33 11.77 8.52
C LEU A 107 -1.36 10.72 9.06
N LYS A 108 -0.38 10.29 8.24
CA LYS A 108 0.54 9.18 8.55
C LYS A 108 1.29 9.31 9.87
N HIS A 109 1.39 10.50 10.46
CA HIS A 109 2.24 10.81 11.63
C HIS A 109 1.48 11.20 12.91
N GLN A 110 0.14 11.19 12.91
CA GLN A 110 -0.61 11.88 13.96
C GLN A 110 -0.83 11.06 15.24
N LEU A 111 -0.69 9.74 15.20
CA LEU A 111 -0.84 8.86 16.38
C LEU A 111 0.49 8.51 17.08
N GLY A 112 1.49 9.38 16.97
CA GLY A 112 2.82 9.13 17.54
C GLY A 112 3.61 7.98 16.88
N ALA A 113 3.03 7.34 15.86
CA ALA A 113 3.64 6.31 15.04
C ALA A 113 3.42 6.61 13.57
N THR A 114 4.29 6.07 12.71
CA THR A 114 4.12 6.19 11.26
C THR A 114 3.26 5.04 10.75
N MET A 115 2.12 5.33 10.13
CA MET A 115 1.15 4.35 9.63
C MET A 115 0.59 4.76 8.26
N ASN A 116 0.12 3.79 7.48
CA ASN A 116 -0.56 4.02 6.20
C ASN A 116 -1.90 3.28 6.10
N CYS A 117 -2.23 2.43 7.06
CA CYS A 117 -3.50 1.72 7.13
C CYS A 117 -3.96 1.54 8.58
N PHE A 118 -5.28 1.40 8.75
CA PHE A 118 -5.92 1.19 10.04
C PHE A 118 -7.15 0.30 9.93
N THR A 119 -7.56 -0.29 11.05
CA THR A 119 -8.89 -0.84 11.24
C THR A 119 -9.41 -0.49 12.63
N LEU A 120 -10.71 -0.24 12.74
CA LEU A 120 -11.44 -0.07 13.99
C LEU A 120 -12.53 -1.12 14.02
N ASP A 121 -12.43 -2.04 14.98
CA ASP A 121 -13.43 -3.05 15.29
C ASP A 121 -13.54 -3.23 16.81
N GLU A 122 -14.23 -4.28 17.26
CA GLU A 122 -14.39 -4.64 18.67
C GLU A 122 -13.07 -4.78 19.46
N ARG A 123 -11.93 -4.92 18.77
CA ARG A 123 -10.59 -4.99 19.38
C ARG A 123 -9.94 -3.62 19.52
N GLY A 124 -10.65 -2.54 19.22
CA GLY A 124 -10.15 -1.17 19.22
C GLY A 124 -9.46 -0.79 17.90
N LEU A 125 -8.73 0.32 17.93
CA LEU A 125 -8.02 0.84 16.77
C LEU A 125 -6.69 0.10 16.59
N ARG A 126 -6.49 -0.49 15.43
CA ARG A 126 -5.25 -1.16 15.04
C ARG A 126 -4.68 -0.50 13.80
N THR A 127 -3.37 -0.29 13.76
CA THR A 127 -2.70 0.42 12.66
C THR A 127 -1.45 -0.30 12.23
N SER A 128 -1.06 -0.11 10.97
CA SER A 128 0.16 -0.68 10.42
C SER A 128 0.80 0.21 9.35
N MET A 129 2.04 -0.10 9.01
CA MET A 129 2.81 0.53 7.93
C MET A 129 3.19 -0.53 6.91
N THR A 130 2.50 -0.53 5.77
CA THR A 130 2.72 -1.49 4.69
C THR A 130 3.51 -0.92 3.50
N ASP A 131 3.78 0.40 3.45
CA ASP A 131 4.51 1.02 2.33
C ASP A 131 5.84 0.30 2.04
N GLY A 132 6.67 0.10 3.08
CA GLY A 132 8.00 -0.48 2.91
C GLY A 132 8.00 -1.94 2.48
N PHE A 133 7.10 -2.75 3.04
CA PHE A 133 6.93 -4.14 2.61
C PHE A 133 6.22 -4.25 1.26
N GLY A 134 5.43 -3.25 0.87
CA GLY A 134 4.88 -3.13 -0.48
C GLY A 134 5.99 -2.99 -1.53
N VAL A 135 7.05 -2.25 -1.22
CA VAL A 135 8.25 -2.19 -2.08
C VAL A 135 8.95 -3.54 -2.16
N VAL A 136 9.15 -4.24 -1.04
CA VAL A 136 9.75 -5.59 -1.02
C VAL A 136 8.94 -6.54 -1.90
N LEU A 137 7.63 -6.58 -1.71
CA LEU A 137 6.75 -7.48 -2.45
C LEU A 137 6.71 -7.13 -3.95
N ALA A 138 6.69 -5.84 -4.30
CA ALA A 138 6.83 -5.41 -5.69
C ALA A 138 8.20 -5.81 -6.26
N ALA A 139 9.30 -5.62 -5.53
CA ALA A 139 10.64 -6.00 -5.98
C ALA A 139 10.74 -7.51 -6.29
N GLN A 140 10.17 -8.37 -5.44
CA GLN A 140 10.14 -9.82 -5.65
C GLN A 140 9.36 -10.20 -6.92
N GLN A 141 8.24 -9.52 -7.20
CA GLN A 141 7.47 -9.70 -8.45
C GLN A 141 8.32 -9.42 -9.70
N PHE A 142 9.33 -8.56 -9.59
CA PHE A 142 10.26 -8.21 -10.66
C PHE A 142 11.61 -8.95 -10.56
N GLY A 143 11.64 -10.07 -9.85
CA GLY A 143 12.77 -11.00 -9.85
C GLY A 143 13.87 -10.69 -8.84
N ILE A 144 13.64 -9.77 -7.89
CA ILE A 144 14.60 -9.54 -6.81
C ILE A 144 14.50 -10.65 -5.77
N ASP A 145 15.59 -11.40 -5.64
CA ASP A 145 15.76 -12.45 -4.67
C ASP A 145 16.46 -11.92 -3.40
N PHE A 146 15.89 -12.17 -2.23
CA PHE A 146 16.46 -11.76 -0.94
C PHE A 146 17.51 -12.73 -0.38
N ASP A 147 17.58 -13.97 -0.90
CA ASP A 147 18.60 -14.94 -0.49
C ASP A 147 20.01 -14.52 -0.90
N VAL A 148 20.13 -13.71 -1.96
CA VAL A 148 21.39 -13.14 -2.45
C VAL A 148 21.74 -11.77 -1.82
N LYS A 149 20.96 -11.30 -0.84
CA LYS A 149 21.15 -10.02 -0.12
C LYS A 149 21.20 -8.80 -1.06
N PRO A 150 20.10 -8.51 -1.77
CA PRO A 150 20.06 -7.52 -2.82
C PRO A 150 20.26 -6.11 -2.29
N VAL A 151 20.82 -5.25 -3.14
CA VAL A 151 21.20 -3.87 -2.86
C VAL A 151 20.08 -2.93 -3.31
N LEU A 152 19.44 -2.27 -2.35
CA LEU A 152 18.54 -1.16 -2.61
C LEU A 152 19.33 0.16 -2.56
N CYS A 153 19.35 0.90 -3.66
CA CYS A 153 19.74 2.30 -3.64
C CYS A 153 18.52 3.19 -3.45
N LEU A 154 18.52 3.94 -2.34
CA LEU A 154 17.36 4.66 -1.85
C LEU A 154 17.68 6.14 -1.68
N LYS A 155 16.99 6.99 -2.44
CA LYS A 155 17.05 8.45 -2.31
C LYS A 155 15.78 8.99 -1.68
N GLY A 156 15.93 9.77 -0.61
CA GLY A 156 14.82 10.37 0.14
C GLY A 156 14.83 10.00 1.63
N GLY A 157 14.08 10.78 2.43
CA GLY A 157 14.05 10.65 3.90
C GLY A 157 12.66 10.80 4.51
N GLY A 158 11.61 10.58 3.72
CA GLY A 158 10.24 10.61 4.22
C GLY A 158 9.84 9.33 4.97
N SER A 159 8.60 9.27 5.45
CA SER A 159 8.02 8.08 6.07
C SER A 159 8.10 6.85 5.19
N ALA A 160 7.73 6.98 3.91
CA ALA A 160 7.84 5.89 2.94
C ALA A 160 9.28 5.44 2.72
N SER A 161 10.25 6.38 2.61
CA SER A 161 11.67 6.05 2.47
C SER A 161 12.20 5.30 3.70
N ALA A 162 11.91 5.80 4.91
CA ALA A 162 12.31 5.15 6.15
C ALA A 162 11.67 3.77 6.33
N ALA A 163 10.38 3.63 6.00
CA ALA A 163 9.68 2.35 6.02
C ALA A 163 10.30 1.36 5.02
N THR A 164 10.62 1.83 3.81
CA THR A 164 11.26 1.01 2.76
C THR A 164 12.64 0.52 3.20
N ALA A 165 13.49 1.40 3.72
CA ALA A 165 14.81 1.01 4.22
C ALA A 165 14.71 -0.05 5.32
N ASN A 166 13.82 0.14 6.30
CA ASN A 166 13.63 -0.83 7.38
C ASN A 166 13.10 -2.17 6.87
N ALA A 167 12.11 -2.17 5.98
CA ALA A 167 11.56 -3.38 5.40
C ALA A 167 12.64 -4.15 4.64
N TRP A 168 13.39 -3.48 3.77
CA TRP A 168 14.47 -4.08 2.98
C TRP A 168 15.54 -4.74 3.85
N LEU A 169 16.04 -4.02 4.87
CA LEU A 169 17.01 -4.53 5.83
C LEU A 169 16.45 -5.73 6.61
N SER A 170 15.17 -5.69 7.00
CA SER A 170 14.52 -6.77 7.75
C SER A 170 14.34 -8.07 6.95
N MET A 171 14.40 -7.97 5.61
CA MET A 171 14.37 -9.10 4.69
C MET A 171 15.77 -9.62 4.36
N GLY A 172 16.82 -9.05 4.93
CA GLY A 172 18.21 -9.48 4.71
C GLY A 172 18.93 -8.78 3.56
N GLY A 173 18.26 -7.86 2.86
CA GLY A 173 18.89 -7.01 1.86
C GLY A 173 19.79 -5.94 2.48
N VAL A 174 20.53 -5.22 1.65
CA VAL A 174 21.39 -4.11 2.07
C VAL A 174 20.94 -2.80 1.41
N VAL A 175 21.18 -1.67 2.08
CA VAL A 175 20.72 -0.37 1.61
C VAL A 175 21.91 0.57 1.38
N ARG A 176 21.92 1.21 0.22
CA ARG A 176 22.76 2.36 -0.12
C ARG A 176 21.90 3.62 -0.08
N ALA A 177 21.99 4.37 1.01
CA ALA A 177 21.25 5.61 1.18
C ALA A 177 21.90 6.76 0.39
N ILE A 178 21.10 7.43 -0.43
CA ILE A 178 21.47 8.69 -1.10
C ILE A 178 20.70 9.82 -0.43
N ARG A 179 21.41 10.92 -0.13
CA ARG A 179 20.78 12.11 0.46
C ARG A 179 19.80 12.74 -0.53
N GLY A 180 18.52 12.75 -0.16
CA GLY A 180 17.47 13.50 -0.84
C GLY A 180 17.23 14.88 -0.23
N ARG A 181 16.01 15.41 -0.40
CA ARG A 181 15.53 16.64 0.26
C ARG A 181 15.54 16.53 1.79
N ARG A 182 15.28 15.32 2.29
CA ARG A 182 15.41 14.95 3.71
C ARG A 182 16.36 13.76 3.83
N ALA A 183 17.13 13.73 4.91
CA ALA A 183 17.93 12.56 5.26
C ALA A 183 17.06 11.48 5.90
N LEU A 184 17.46 10.21 5.77
CA LEU A 184 16.91 9.14 6.58
C LEU A 184 17.22 9.39 8.07
N PRO A 185 16.38 8.89 9.00
CA PRO A 185 16.69 8.87 10.42
C PRO A 185 18.06 8.24 10.69
N THR A 186 18.83 8.82 11.62
CA THR A 186 20.22 8.41 11.93
C THR A 186 20.33 6.91 12.21
N GLU A 187 19.41 6.37 13.01
CA GLU A 187 19.35 4.94 13.40
C GLU A 187 19.23 3.98 12.19
N ILE A 188 18.63 4.46 11.09
CA ILE A 188 18.51 3.71 9.84
C ILE A 188 19.76 3.92 9.00
N LEU A 189 20.21 5.18 8.90
CA LEU A 189 21.36 5.56 8.09
C LEU A 189 22.64 4.84 8.50
N GLU A 190 22.84 4.61 9.80
CA GLU A 190 23.99 3.84 10.33
C GLU A 190 24.02 2.38 9.84
N LYS A 191 22.87 1.82 9.44
CA LYS A 191 22.75 0.47 8.88
C LYS A 191 22.90 0.45 7.35
N CYS A 192 22.86 1.61 6.70
CA CYS A 192 22.95 1.76 5.25
C CYS A 192 24.43 1.90 4.83
N ASN A 193 25.13 0.78 4.64
CA ASN A 193 26.57 0.78 4.41
C ASN A 193 27.01 0.23 3.04
N SER A 194 26.08 -0.09 2.14
CA SER A 194 26.44 -0.68 0.85
C SER A 194 27.13 0.31 -0.08
N LYS A 195 28.20 -0.15 -0.74
CA LYS A 195 28.91 0.56 -1.82
C LYS A 195 28.76 -0.13 -3.17
N SER A 196 28.08 -1.28 -3.20
CA SER A 196 27.86 -2.08 -4.40
C SER A 196 26.87 -1.41 -5.35
N ASP A 197 26.83 -1.91 -6.58
CA ASP A 197 25.82 -1.52 -7.56
C ASP A 197 24.43 -1.96 -7.10
N PRO A 198 23.39 -1.17 -7.41
CA PRO A 198 22.03 -1.48 -6.99
C PRO A 198 21.36 -2.55 -7.84
N ASP A 199 20.66 -3.46 -7.17
CA ASP A 199 19.67 -4.34 -7.79
C ASP A 199 18.34 -3.60 -7.99
N LEU A 200 18.04 -2.61 -7.13
CA LEU A 200 16.87 -1.74 -7.24
C LEU A 200 17.25 -0.30 -6.89
N TYR A 201 16.80 0.64 -7.72
CA TYR A 201 16.89 2.06 -7.46
C TYR A 201 15.52 2.65 -7.18
N ILE A 202 15.42 3.48 -6.13
CA ILE A 202 14.20 4.22 -5.79
C ILE A 202 14.55 5.67 -5.43
N ASP A 203 13.96 6.62 -6.15
CA ASP A 203 13.96 8.03 -5.78
C ASP A 203 12.57 8.43 -5.26
N PHE A 204 12.45 8.70 -3.95
CA PHE A 204 11.19 9.19 -3.37
C PHE A 204 10.99 10.70 -3.53
N ASP A 205 12.03 11.44 -3.90
CA ASP A 205 11.90 12.87 -4.17
C ASP A 205 11.45 13.13 -5.61
N ASP A 206 12.01 12.39 -6.55
CA ASP A 206 11.73 12.53 -7.98
C ASP A 206 11.69 11.19 -8.72
N SER A 207 12.30 11.10 -9.90
CA SER A 207 12.56 9.86 -10.65
C SER A 207 14.05 9.65 -10.85
N SER A 208 14.42 8.45 -11.26
CA SER A 208 15.80 8.09 -11.60
C SER A 208 15.89 7.62 -13.04
N ASP A 209 16.92 8.09 -13.76
CA ASP A 209 17.26 7.63 -15.10
C ASP A 209 18.37 6.55 -15.07
N SER A 210 18.48 5.83 -13.95
CA SER A 210 19.41 4.73 -13.81
C SER A 210 19.14 3.64 -14.85
N GLU A 211 20.21 3.02 -15.37
CA GLU A 211 20.13 1.87 -16.28
C GLU A 211 19.77 0.56 -15.54
N HIS A 212 19.89 0.55 -14.21
CA HIS A 212 19.45 -0.54 -13.34
C HIS A 212 17.91 -0.59 -13.25
N LEU A 213 17.36 -1.59 -12.55
CA LEU A 213 15.92 -1.64 -12.26
C LEU A 213 15.53 -0.45 -11.38
N VAL A 214 14.55 0.34 -11.84
CA VAL A 214 14.06 1.53 -11.15
C VAL A 214 12.59 1.38 -10.80
N LEU A 215 12.23 1.60 -9.53
CA LEU A 215 10.83 1.77 -9.12
C LEU A 215 10.51 3.25 -8.99
N PHE A 216 9.50 3.70 -9.74
CA PHE A 216 9.00 5.08 -9.73
C PHE A 216 7.91 5.17 -8.64
N PRO A 217 8.15 5.85 -7.50
CA PRO A 217 7.18 5.80 -6.40
C PRO A 217 5.89 6.56 -6.68
N LYS A 218 5.93 7.49 -7.62
CA LYS A 218 4.78 8.25 -8.10
C LYS A 218 4.18 7.55 -9.30
N TYR A 219 2.87 7.59 -9.38
CA TYR A 219 2.11 7.20 -10.56
C TYR A 219 1.37 8.42 -11.09
N ASP A 220 1.25 8.51 -12.41
CA ASP A 220 0.50 9.56 -13.12
C ASP A 220 -0.53 8.91 -14.05
N SER A 221 -1.30 9.71 -14.79
CA SER A 221 -2.24 9.28 -15.83
C SER A 221 -1.64 8.33 -16.87
N LYS A 222 -0.33 8.36 -17.08
CA LYS A 222 0.39 7.45 -17.98
C LYS A 222 1.09 6.36 -17.19
N ILE A 223 0.94 5.14 -17.67
CA ILE A 223 1.65 3.98 -17.13
C ILE A 223 3.09 4.01 -17.64
N VAL A 224 4.05 3.78 -16.73
CA VAL A 224 5.44 3.56 -17.09
C VAL A 224 5.58 2.16 -17.70
N ILE A 225 5.76 2.11 -19.02
CA ILE A 225 5.98 0.87 -19.77
C ILE A 225 7.38 0.96 -20.37
N SER A 226 8.36 0.37 -19.71
CA SER A 226 9.75 0.30 -20.17
C SER A 226 10.45 -0.86 -19.49
N ASP A 227 11.39 -1.47 -20.20
CA ASP A 227 12.34 -2.40 -19.60
C ASP A 227 13.05 -1.72 -18.43
N ASN A 228 13.29 -2.48 -17.36
CA ASN A 228 13.90 -2.04 -16.11
C ASN A 228 13.17 -0.90 -15.36
N LYS A 229 11.90 -0.61 -15.68
CA LYS A 229 11.12 0.40 -14.96
C LYS A 229 9.84 -0.19 -14.37
N ILE A 230 9.67 -0.01 -13.06
CA ILE A 230 8.50 -0.44 -12.30
C ILE A 230 7.62 0.78 -12.02
N ASP A 231 6.39 0.75 -12.53
CA ASP A 231 5.38 1.78 -12.25
C ASP A 231 4.96 1.76 -10.77
N GLY A 232 4.75 2.95 -10.19
CA GLY A 232 4.38 3.11 -8.77
C GLY A 232 3.07 2.43 -8.38
N ARG A 233 2.18 2.13 -9.34
CA ARG A 233 0.98 1.32 -9.11
C ARG A 233 1.30 -0.09 -8.59
N TRP A 234 2.43 -0.70 -8.98
CA TRP A 234 2.85 -1.99 -8.44
C TRP A 234 3.09 -1.94 -6.94
N MET A 235 3.80 -0.90 -6.48
CA MET A 235 4.00 -0.65 -5.05
C MET A 235 2.68 -0.39 -4.33
N LEU A 236 1.78 0.40 -4.93
CA LEU A 236 0.47 0.71 -4.37
C LEU A 236 -0.42 -0.54 -4.23
N VAL A 237 -0.43 -1.40 -5.25
CA VAL A 237 -1.14 -2.69 -5.25
C VAL A 237 -0.57 -3.59 -4.15
N ALA A 238 0.76 -3.72 -4.08
CA ALA A 238 1.44 -4.58 -3.12
C ALA A 238 1.17 -4.15 -1.67
N GLN A 239 1.33 -2.87 -1.34
CA GLN A 239 1.02 -2.38 0.02
C GLN A 239 -0.46 -2.57 0.38
N HIS A 240 -1.37 -2.50 -0.61
CA HIS A 240 -2.79 -2.71 -0.39
C HIS A 240 -3.10 -4.18 -0.06
N ILE A 241 -2.55 -5.12 -0.82
CA ILE A 241 -2.64 -6.57 -0.54
C ILE A 241 -2.12 -6.88 0.86
N LEU A 242 -0.97 -6.31 1.23
CA LEU A 242 -0.42 -6.50 2.58
C LEU A 242 -1.33 -5.95 3.67
N SER A 243 -1.97 -4.80 3.44
CA SER A 243 -2.91 -4.21 4.40
C SER A 243 -4.12 -5.12 4.63
N TRP A 244 -4.61 -5.77 3.57
CA TRP A 244 -5.64 -6.80 3.67
C TRP A 244 -5.18 -8.01 4.48
N ALA A 245 -3.99 -8.52 4.18
CA ALA A 245 -3.45 -9.72 4.80
C ALA A 245 -3.14 -9.56 6.29
N VAL A 246 -2.74 -8.37 6.74
CA VAL A 246 -2.33 -8.14 8.14
C VAL A 246 -3.41 -7.48 8.99
N LEU A 247 -4.31 -6.70 8.39
CA LEU A 247 -5.17 -5.79 9.15
C LEU A 247 -6.65 -5.91 8.83
N PHE A 248 -7.04 -5.90 7.55
CA PHE A 248 -8.45 -5.74 7.17
C PHE A 248 -9.26 -7.04 7.25
N ALA A 249 -8.75 -8.11 6.63
CA ALA A 249 -9.35 -9.44 6.68
C ALA A 249 -8.25 -10.52 6.69
N PRO A 250 -7.43 -10.59 7.76
CA PRO A 250 -6.33 -11.54 7.84
C PRO A 250 -6.77 -13.01 7.72
N GLU A 251 -8.01 -13.32 8.07
CA GLU A 251 -8.63 -14.64 7.89
C GLU A 251 -8.83 -15.02 6.41
N LYS A 252 -8.79 -14.04 5.49
CA LYS A 252 -8.91 -14.22 4.03
C LYS A 252 -7.56 -14.18 3.31
N LYS A 253 -6.43 -14.22 4.02
CA LYS A 253 -5.10 -14.04 3.42
C LYS A 253 -4.78 -15.01 2.26
N SER A 254 -5.25 -16.26 2.33
CA SER A 254 -5.04 -17.28 1.28
C SER A 254 -5.90 -17.06 0.04
N ASP A 255 -6.93 -16.23 0.19
CA ASP A 255 -7.92 -15.94 -0.85
C ASP A 255 -7.59 -14.61 -1.55
N LEU A 256 -6.49 -13.92 -1.16
CA LEU A 256 -6.11 -12.63 -1.75
C LEU A 256 -5.57 -12.81 -3.17
N PRO A 257 -5.85 -11.86 -4.07
CA PRO A 257 -5.33 -11.93 -5.44
C PRO A 257 -3.80 -11.74 -5.43
N SER A 258 -3.11 -12.36 -6.40
CA SER A 258 -1.71 -12.01 -6.70
C SER A 258 -1.55 -10.52 -7.01
N VAL A 259 -0.33 -10.00 -6.76
CA VAL A 259 0.02 -8.61 -7.09
C VAL A 259 -0.24 -8.35 -8.57
N GLU A 260 0.18 -9.28 -9.43
CA GLU A 260 -0.03 -9.20 -10.87
C GLU A 260 -1.51 -9.17 -11.26
N LEU A 261 -2.34 -10.04 -10.66
CA LEU A 261 -3.77 -10.08 -10.94
C LEU A 261 -4.45 -8.75 -10.56
N LEU A 262 -4.18 -8.26 -9.35
CA LEU A 262 -4.79 -7.01 -8.88
C LEU A 262 -4.28 -5.80 -9.68
N PHE A 263 -3.01 -5.80 -10.10
CA PHE A 263 -2.46 -4.77 -10.99
C PHE A 263 -3.17 -4.77 -12.35
N LYS A 264 -3.30 -5.93 -13.00
CA LYS A 264 -4.00 -6.05 -14.30
C LYS A 264 -5.44 -5.52 -14.22
N ARG A 265 -6.16 -5.89 -13.16
CA ARG A 265 -7.53 -5.41 -12.91
C ARG A 265 -7.58 -3.90 -12.69
N LEU A 266 -6.64 -3.35 -11.92
CA LEU A 266 -6.54 -1.90 -11.71
C LEU A 266 -6.33 -1.15 -13.03
N ILE A 267 -5.39 -1.60 -13.86
CA ILE A 267 -5.10 -0.96 -15.15
C ILE A 267 -6.31 -1.03 -16.10
N LEU A 268 -6.97 -2.20 -16.18
CA LEU A 268 -8.17 -2.34 -17.00
C LEU A 268 -9.27 -1.40 -16.53
N LEU A 269 -9.49 -1.30 -15.21
CA LEU A 269 -10.47 -0.38 -14.63
C LEU A 269 -10.15 1.07 -14.97
N GLU A 270 -8.90 1.52 -14.79
CA GLU A 270 -8.48 2.89 -15.14
C GLU A 270 -8.69 3.20 -16.63
N SER A 271 -8.56 2.21 -17.52
CA SER A 271 -8.81 2.41 -18.96
C SER A 271 -10.29 2.54 -19.34
N MET A 272 -11.20 2.21 -18.43
CA MET A 272 -12.65 2.19 -18.64
C MET A 272 -13.40 3.27 -17.86
N LEU A 273 -12.69 4.06 -17.03
CA LEU A 273 -13.20 5.23 -16.31
C LEU A 273 -12.94 6.52 -17.09
#